data_AF-A0A1B8XV09-F1
#
_entry.id   AF-A0A1B8XV09-F1
#
_cell.length_a   1.000
_cell.length_b   1.000
_cell.length_c   1.000
_cell.angle_alpha   90.00
_cell.angle_beta   90.00
_cell.angle_gamma   90.00
#
_symmetry.space_group_name_H-M   'P 1'
#
loop_
_entity.id
_entity.type
_entity.pdbx_description
1 polymer ?
#
loop_
_entity_poly.entity_id
_entity_poly.type
_entity_poly.pdbx_seq_one_letter_code
_entity_poly.pdbx_strand_id
1 'polypeptide(L)'
;ESGQWQRVEVQGKGPCARRRQCCCVLGDKILLFGGTSPSQDQDLQDEFYLMDHSDLYILDFSPSLKTLCKLAVLHYNLDQSCLPHDIRWELSAMTTNSNISRPLLSSHG
;
A
#
# COMPACT_ATOMS: atom_id res chain seq x y z
N GLU A 1 -22.04 19.45 -5.43
CA GLU A 1 -21.52 18.10 -5.78
C GLU A 1 -22.34 17.54 -6.95
N SER A 2 -21.73 16.78 -7.86
CA SER A 2 -22.39 16.24 -9.06
C SER A 2 -23.20 14.97 -8.82
N GLY A 3 -23.04 14.31 -7.66
CA GLY A 3 -23.73 13.05 -7.35
C GLY A 3 -23.33 11.88 -8.25
N GLN A 4 -22.17 11.96 -8.90
CA GLN A 4 -21.69 10.98 -9.87
C GLN A 4 -20.49 10.21 -9.34
N TRP A 5 -20.49 8.91 -9.61
CA TRP A 5 -19.31 8.08 -9.41
C TRP A 5 -18.33 8.30 -10.56
N GLN A 6 -17.07 8.49 -10.21
CA GLN A 6 -15.98 8.52 -11.17
C GLN A 6 -14.84 7.64 -10.68
N ARG A 7 -14.20 6.94 -11.62
CA ARG A 7 -12.95 6.24 -11.35
C ARG A 7 -11.83 7.23 -11.12
N VAL A 8 -11.13 7.10 -9.99
CA VAL A 8 -9.92 7.87 -9.70
C VAL A 8 -8.74 7.26 -10.45
N GLU A 9 -8.01 8.08 -11.21
CA GLU A 9 -6.72 7.69 -11.76
C GLU A 9 -5.66 7.80 -10.66
N VAL A 10 -4.97 6.70 -10.40
CA VAL A 10 -3.97 6.60 -9.33
C VAL A 10 -2.58 6.44 -9.95
N GLN A 11 -1.59 7.04 -9.29
CA GLN A 11 -0.17 6.89 -9.66
C GLN A 11 0.48 5.83 -8.79
N GLY A 12 1.49 5.15 -9.34
CA GLY A 12 2.23 4.10 -8.63
C GLY A 12 1.49 2.76 -8.54
N LYS A 13 2.01 1.87 -7.69
CA LYS A 13 1.48 0.50 -7.52
C LYS A 13 0.49 0.46 -6.37
N GLY A 14 -0.75 0.09 -6.65
CA GLY A 14 -1.79 -0.12 -5.64
C GLY A 14 -1.71 -1.48 -4.94
N PRO A 15 -2.58 -1.71 -3.93
CA PRO A 15 -2.75 -3.02 -3.30
C PRO A 15 -3.23 -4.07 -4.31
N CYS A 16 -3.00 -5.35 -3.99
CA CYS A 16 -3.71 -6.43 -4.67
C CYS A 16 -5.22 -6.33 -4.41
N ALA A 17 -6.03 -6.97 -5.26
CA ALA A 17 -7.45 -7.16 -4.98
C ALA A 17 -7.63 -7.85 -3.62
N ARG A 18 -8.45 -7.27 -2.75
CA ARG A 18 -8.63 -7.71 -1.35
C ARG A 18 -9.96 -7.21 -0.78
N ARG A 19 -10.36 -7.74 0.37
CA ARG A 19 -11.56 -7.36 1.13
C ARG A 19 -11.27 -7.16 2.60
N ARG A 20 -12.19 -6.54 3.34
CA ARG A 20 -12.11 -6.33 4.80
C ARG A 20 -10.92 -5.47 5.23
N GLN A 21 -10.43 -4.60 4.34
CA GLN A 21 -9.42 -3.60 4.65
C GLN A 21 -10.00 -2.47 5.50
N CYS A 22 -9.15 -1.83 6.30
CA CYS A 22 -9.47 -0.55 6.90
C CYS A 22 -9.08 0.59 5.95
N CYS A 23 -9.88 1.65 5.94
CA CYS A 23 -9.67 2.83 5.10
C CYS A 23 -9.99 4.07 5.94
N CYS A 24 -9.04 4.98 6.10
CA CYS A 24 -9.25 6.24 6.82
C CYS A 24 -8.77 7.45 6.00
N VAL A 25 -9.49 8.56 6.14
CA VAL A 25 -9.14 9.84 5.52
C VAL A 25 -8.30 10.65 6.49
N LEU A 26 -7.15 11.15 6.02
CA LEU A 26 -6.28 12.07 6.74
C LEU A 26 -5.97 13.25 5.82
N GLY A 27 -6.69 14.36 6.01
CA GLY A 27 -6.55 15.53 5.16
C GLY A 27 -6.89 15.22 3.70
N ASP A 28 -5.90 15.38 2.82
CA ASP A 28 -5.96 15.12 1.37
C ASP A 28 -5.53 13.69 1.00
N LYS A 29 -5.42 12.78 1.99
CA LYS A 29 -4.94 11.42 1.76
C LYS A 29 -5.92 10.39 2.30
N ILE A 30 -5.96 9.24 1.64
CA ILE A 30 -6.59 8.03 2.15
C ILE A 30 -5.49 7.05 2.53
N LEU A 31 -5.55 6.53 3.76
CA LEU A 31 -4.71 5.44 4.23
C LEU A 31 -5.53 4.16 4.16
N LEU A 32 -5.00 3.16 3.46
CA LEU A 32 -5.58 1.83 3.32
C LEU A 32 -4.60 0.81 3.90
N PHE A 33 -5.05 0.02 4.87
CA PHE A 33 -4.22 -0.99 5.51
C PHE A 33 -5.02 -2.24 5.82
N GLY A 34 -4.33 -3.37 5.91
CA GLY A 34 -4.96 -4.63 6.28
C GLY A 34 -5.71 -5.31 5.12
N GLY A 35 -6.65 -6.15 5.52
CA GLY A 35 -7.54 -6.88 4.63
C GLY A 35 -7.03 -8.27 4.28
N THR A 36 -7.84 -8.98 3.50
CA THR A 36 -7.66 -10.38 3.12
C THR A 36 -7.77 -10.55 1.62
N SER A 37 -6.91 -11.40 1.05
CA SER A 37 -7.05 -11.90 -0.33
C SER A 37 -7.11 -13.42 -0.33
N PRO A 38 -7.60 -14.08 -1.41
CA PRO A 38 -7.41 -15.52 -1.56
C PRO A 38 -5.93 -15.90 -1.43
N SER A 39 -5.63 -17.02 -0.78
CA SER A 39 -4.29 -17.61 -0.76
C SER A 39 -3.94 -18.16 -2.15
N GLN A 40 -2.66 -18.07 -2.54
CA GLN A 40 -2.16 -18.67 -3.79
C GLN A 40 -1.60 -20.08 -3.57
N ASP A 41 -1.59 -20.59 -2.33
CA ASP A 41 -1.11 -21.94 -2.02
C ASP A 41 -2.06 -22.99 -2.62
N GLN A 42 -1.65 -23.55 -3.76
CA GLN A 42 -2.42 -24.54 -4.53
C GLN A 42 -2.59 -25.88 -3.79
N ASP A 43 -1.76 -26.14 -2.78
CA ASP A 43 -1.82 -27.36 -1.95
C ASP A 43 -3.02 -27.36 -0.99
N LEU A 44 -3.64 -26.19 -0.78
CA LEU A 44 -4.86 -26.00 -0.01
C LEU A 44 -5.93 -25.49 -0.97
N GLN A 45 -6.52 -26.38 -1.78
CA GLN A 45 -7.60 -26.09 -2.74
C GLN A 45 -8.93 -25.67 -2.07
N ASP A 46 -8.87 -25.05 -0.91
CA ASP A 46 -10.02 -24.55 -0.20
C ASP A 46 -10.15 -23.05 -0.45
N GLU A 47 -11.18 -22.63 -1.20
CA GLU A 47 -11.44 -21.22 -1.52
C GLU A 47 -11.68 -20.35 -0.27
N PHE A 48 -11.82 -20.98 0.91
CA PHE A 48 -11.91 -20.30 2.19
C PHE A 48 -10.55 -19.90 2.78
N TYR A 49 -9.42 -20.34 2.21
CA TYR A 49 -8.10 -19.94 2.69
C TYR A 49 -7.76 -18.51 2.28
N LEU A 50 -7.68 -17.63 3.27
CA LEU A 50 -7.39 -16.22 3.09
C LEU A 50 -5.97 -15.89 3.59
N MET A 51 -5.31 -14.99 2.87
CA MET A 51 -4.04 -14.36 3.25
C MET A 51 -4.34 -12.98 3.82
N ASP A 52 -3.90 -12.74 5.06
CA ASP A 52 -3.93 -11.44 5.70
C ASP A 52 -2.79 -10.55 5.20
N HIS A 53 -3.08 -9.27 5.00
CA HIS A 53 -2.11 -8.27 4.57
C HIS A 53 -1.78 -7.30 5.70
N SER A 54 -0.50 -6.93 5.87
CA SER A 54 -0.03 -5.94 6.84
C SER A 54 0.60 -4.70 6.20
N ASP A 55 0.47 -4.58 4.88
CA ASP A 55 0.95 -3.44 4.09
C ASP A 55 0.11 -2.18 4.35
N LEU A 56 0.70 -1.02 4.03
CA LEU A 56 0.06 0.29 4.10
C LEU A 56 0.15 0.94 2.72
N TYR A 57 -1.00 1.36 2.22
CA TYR A 57 -1.11 2.16 1.00
C TYR A 57 -1.64 3.54 1.32
N ILE A 58 -1.07 4.55 0.69
CA ILE A 58 -1.51 5.94 0.80
C ILE A 58 -1.94 6.40 -0.58
N LEU A 59 -3.22 6.73 -0.74
CA LEU A 59 -3.72 7.43 -1.90
C LEU A 59 -3.70 8.93 -1.60
N ASP A 60 -2.79 9.64 -2.25
CA ASP A 60 -2.57 11.07 -2.07
C ASP A 60 -3.28 11.86 -3.17
N PHE A 61 -4.27 12.69 -2.81
CA PHE A 61 -5.02 13.51 -3.77
C PHE A 61 -4.37 14.88 -4.03
N SER A 62 -3.36 15.29 -3.26
CA SER A 62 -2.62 16.53 -3.48
C SER A 62 -1.11 16.32 -3.24
N PRO A 63 -0.46 15.46 -4.04
CA PRO A 63 0.96 15.18 -3.84
C PRO A 63 1.80 16.43 -4.08
N SER A 64 2.63 16.77 -3.09
CA SER A 64 3.60 17.86 -3.23
C SER A 64 4.65 17.56 -4.30
N LEU A 65 5.33 18.58 -4.83
CA LEU A 65 6.48 18.37 -5.72
C LEU A 65 7.54 17.47 -5.08
N LYS A 66 7.80 17.63 -3.77
CA LYS A 66 8.72 16.77 -3.02
C LYS A 66 8.28 15.30 -3.10
N THR A 67 7.00 15.02 -2.91
CA THR A 67 6.42 13.67 -3.02
C THR A 67 6.59 13.12 -4.43
N LEU A 68 6.25 13.90 -5.45
CA LEU A 68 6.38 13.50 -6.86
C LEU A 68 7.85 13.21 -7.24
N CYS A 69 8.80 14.04 -6.79
CA CYS A 69 10.22 13.81 -7.00
C CYS A 69 10.70 12.51 -6.33
N LYS A 70 10.25 12.21 -5.10
CA LYS A 70 10.57 10.94 -4.44
C LYS A 70 10.04 9.74 -5.22
N LEU A 71 8.80 9.82 -5.69
CA LEU A 71 8.21 8.76 -6.53
C LEU A 71 9.02 8.55 -7.82
N ALA A 72 9.48 9.62 -8.46
CA ALA A 72 10.34 9.52 -9.63
C ALA A 72 11.69 8.85 -9.32
N VAL A 73 12.35 9.24 -8.21
CA VAL A 73 13.60 8.61 -7.75
C VAL A 73 13.44 7.10 -7.58
N LEU A 74 12.34 6.66 -6.94
CA LEU A 74 12.04 5.25 -6.74
C LEU A 74 11.69 4.54 -8.05
N HIS A 75 10.82 5.13 -8.88
CA HIS A 75 10.33 4.54 -10.12
C HIS A 75 11.45 4.31 -11.15
N TYR A 76 12.38 5.26 -11.26
CA TYR A 76 13.51 5.17 -12.20
C TYR A 76 14.77 4.59 -11.56
N ASN A 77 14.70 4.13 -10.30
CA ASN A 77 15.83 3.58 -9.55
C ASN A 77 17.09 4.48 -9.62
N LEU A 78 16.91 5.78 -9.39
CA LEU A 78 18.00 6.76 -9.47
C LEU A 78 18.97 6.59 -8.29
N ASP A 79 20.24 6.97 -8.49
CA ASP A 79 21.22 6.97 -7.41
C ASP A 79 20.80 7.90 -6.27
N GLN A 80 20.83 7.37 -5.05
CA GLN A 80 20.43 8.05 -3.82
C GLN A 80 21.63 8.45 -2.97
N SER A 81 22.85 8.06 -3.32
CA SER A 81 24.07 8.26 -2.52
C SER A 81 24.36 9.74 -2.24
N CYS A 82 24.04 10.60 -3.20
CA CYS A 82 24.25 12.05 -3.14
C CYS A 82 23.15 12.82 -2.39
N LEU A 83 22.02 12.15 -2.06
CA LEU A 83 20.89 12.81 -1.40
C LEU A 83 21.18 13.05 0.09
N PRO A 84 20.66 14.14 0.68
CA PRO A 84 20.70 14.35 2.13
C PRO A 84 20.12 13.18 2.92
N HIS A 85 20.63 12.96 4.14
CA HIS A 85 20.26 11.81 4.98
C HIS A 85 18.76 11.71 5.26
N ASP A 86 18.11 12.84 5.56
CA ASP A 86 16.67 12.94 5.79
C ASP A 86 15.86 12.49 4.57
N ILE A 87 16.26 12.90 3.36
CA ILE A 87 15.59 12.48 2.12
C ILE A 87 15.77 10.98 1.87
N ARG A 88 16.98 10.45 2.09
CA ARG A 88 17.23 8.99 1.99
C ARG A 88 16.39 8.20 3.00
N TRP A 89 16.29 8.69 4.23
CA TRP A 89 15.42 8.09 5.24
C TRP A 89 13.97 8.06 4.75
N GLU A 90 13.46 9.18 4.22
CA GLU A 90 12.07 9.27 3.76
C GLU A 90 11.79 8.30 2.61
N LEU A 91 12.73 8.16 1.66
CA LEU A 91 12.65 7.19 0.56
C LEU A 91 12.65 5.74 1.08
N SER A 92 13.49 5.45 2.08
CA SER A 92 13.51 4.13 2.72
C SER A 92 12.18 3.85 3.43
N ALA A 93 11.64 4.81 4.17
CA ALA A 93 10.37 4.64 4.87
C ALA A 93 9.19 4.44 3.91
N MET A 94 9.22 5.07 2.73
CA MET A 94 8.20 4.85 1.68
C MET A 94 8.23 3.45 1.07
N THR A 95 9.34 2.72 1.17
CA THR A 95 9.54 1.40 0.53
C THR A 95 9.69 0.25 1.52
N THR A 96 9.77 0.54 2.82
CA THR A 96 9.90 -0.47 3.87
C THR A 96 8.53 -0.97 4.29
N ASN A 97 8.30 -2.28 4.20
CA ASN A 97 7.05 -2.89 4.64
C ASN A 97 6.89 -2.80 6.16
N SER A 98 5.65 -2.55 6.61
CA SER A 98 5.25 -2.74 8.00
C SER A 98 5.18 -4.23 8.33
N ASN A 99 6.02 -4.71 9.24
CA ASN A 99 5.90 -6.05 9.81
C ASN A 99 4.93 -6.01 10.99
N ILE A 100 3.71 -6.49 10.77
CA ILE A 100 2.81 -6.88 11.85
C ILE A 100 2.96 -8.40 12.01
N SER A 101 2.99 -8.89 13.25
CA SER A 101 3.26 -10.28 13.64
C SER A 101 2.59 -11.31 12.72
N ARG A 102 3.27 -12.46 12.51
CA ARG A 102 2.93 -13.55 11.58
C ARG A 102 1.41 -13.73 11.41
N PRO A 103 0.91 -13.93 10.17
CA PRO A 103 -0.51 -14.20 9.95
C PRO A 103 -0.92 -15.37 10.83
N LEU A 104 -1.89 -15.13 11.70
CA LEU A 104 -2.53 -16.20 12.42
C LEU A 104 -3.27 -17.00 11.35
N LEU A 105 -2.80 -18.21 11.05
CA LEU A 105 -3.60 -19.18 10.29
C LEU A 105 -4.93 -19.27 11.04
N SER A 106 -6.00 -18.70 10.48
CA SER A 106 -7.32 -18.83 11.05
C SER A 106 -7.74 -20.29 10.86
N SER A 107 -7.36 -21.16 11.79
CA SER A 107 -7.96 -22.48 11.91
C SER A 107 -9.44 -22.25 12.21
N HIS A 108 -10.30 -22.52 11.23
CA HIS A 108 -11.74 -22.52 11.45
C HIS A 108 -12.09 -23.53 12.54
N GLY A 109 -12.90 -23.08 13.51
CA GLY A 109 -13.87 -23.94 14.19
C GLY A 109 -15.16 -23.99 13.39
#